data_AF-A0A8I5T7E4-F1
#
_entry.id   AF-A0A8I5T7E4-F1
#
_cell.length_a   1.000
_cell.length_b   1.000
_cell.length_c   1.000
_cell.angle_alpha   90.00
_cell.angle_beta   90.00
_cell.angle_gamma   90.00
#
_symmetry.space_group_name_H-M   'P 1'
#
loop_
_entity.id
_entity.type
_entity.pdbx_description
1 polymer ?
#
loop_
_entity_poly.entity_id
_entity_poly.type
_entity_poly.pdbx_seq_one_letter_code
_entity_poly.pdbx_strand_id
1 'polypeptide(L)'
;MHGAPRLTFPCASEYLWHVREKAYQDHRRKVQSARPLVDTCAPLTFHHLHLKLKRLKLEEERLSVIERDNRLLLEKVASVMRTKGQNDSKNDSTHRSLHRGKREQELHRVQKKTRLFWKESHTQNHGMELKGGVKTGAGLRSPGCWCGISPETADTPSKKQELKLD
;
A
#
# COMPACT_ATOMS: atom_id res chain seq x y z
N MET A 1 12.17 127.50 -20.19
CA MET A 1 11.96 126.13 -20.70
C MET A 1 12.47 125.15 -19.68
N HIS A 2 11.62 124.67 -18.77
CA HIS A 2 11.94 123.53 -17.91
C HIS A 2 10.79 122.55 -18.03
N GLY A 3 11.02 121.48 -18.80
CA GLY A 3 10.07 120.38 -18.92
C GLY A 3 9.97 119.66 -17.58
N ALA A 4 8.74 119.38 -17.16
CA ALA A 4 8.48 118.64 -15.93
C ALA A 4 9.16 117.25 -15.97
N PRO A 5 9.71 116.76 -14.84
CA PRO A 5 10.30 115.43 -14.80
C PRO A 5 9.23 114.40 -15.13
N ARG A 6 9.46 113.60 -16.18
CA ARG A 6 8.62 112.43 -16.43
C ARG A 6 8.84 111.48 -15.26
N LEU A 7 7.78 111.25 -14.47
CA LEU A 7 7.72 110.18 -13.50
C LEU A 7 7.72 108.86 -14.26
N THR A 8 8.89 108.39 -14.68
CA THR A 8 9.05 106.96 -14.96
C THR A 8 9.00 106.28 -13.62
N PHE A 9 7.89 105.59 -13.31
CA PHE A 9 7.82 104.23 -12.76
C PHE A 9 6.37 103.93 -12.34
N PRO A 10 5.86 102.69 -12.57
CA PRO A 10 6.62 101.48 -12.24
C PRO A 10 6.59 100.35 -13.28
N CYS A 11 7.78 99.96 -13.76
CA CYS A 11 8.08 98.55 -14.06
C CYS A 11 7.94 97.66 -12.80
N ALA A 12 7.79 98.24 -11.60
CA ALA A 12 7.53 97.51 -10.38
C ALA A 12 6.16 96.80 -10.38
N SER A 13 5.11 97.34 -11.02
CA SER A 13 3.79 96.66 -11.06
C SER A 13 3.82 95.39 -11.91
N GLU A 14 4.48 95.44 -13.07
CA GLU A 14 4.64 94.28 -13.95
C GLU A 14 5.58 93.23 -13.33
N TYR A 15 6.70 93.67 -12.77
CA TYR A 15 7.63 92.78 -12.04
C TYR A 15 6.94 92.06 -10.87
N LEU A 16 6.13 92.77 -10.08
CA LEU A 16 5.36 92.18 -8.99
C LEU A 16 4.33 91.15 -9.49
N TRP A 17 3.75 91.37 -10.67
CA TRP A 17 2.85 90.41 -11.31
C TRP A 17 3.61 89.13 -11.71
N HIS A 18 4.76 89.26 -12.37
CA HIS A 18 5.61 88.12 -12.75
C HIS A 18 6.10 87.32 -11.53
N VAL A 19 6.44 87.99 -10.42
CA VAL A 19 6.81 87.33 -9.17
C VAL A 19 5.64 86.54 -8.57
N ARG A 20 4.43 87.10 -8.61
CA ARG A 20 3.21 86.41 -8.16
C ARG A 20 2.90 85.19 -9.03
N GLU A 21 3.00 85.35 -10.34
CA GLU A 21 2.77 84.27 -11.30
C GLU A 21 3.78 83.12 -11.10
N LYS A 22 5.07 83.46 -10.94
CA LYS A 22 6.10 82.46 -10.63
C LYS A 22 5.84 81.76 -9.30
N ALA A 23 5.47 82.50 -8.25
CA ALA A 23 5.15 81.91 -6.94
C ALA A 23 3.92 80.98 -7.03
N TYR A 24 2.92 81.33 -7.84
CA TYR A 24 1.75 80.50 -8.09
C TYR A 24 2.12 79.21 -8.83
N GLN A 25 2.93 79.30 -9.89
CA GLN A 25 3.42 78.12 -10.62
C GLN A 25 4.28 77.21 -9.72
N ASP A 26 5.15 77.79 -8.90
CA ASP A 26 5.96 77.06 -7.92
C ASP A 26 5.09 76.34 -6.88
N HIS A 27 4.05 77.00 -6.38
CA HIS A 27 3.08 76.40 -5.48
C HIS A 27 2.34 75.24 -6.14
N ARG A 28 1.84 75.43 -7.37
CA ARG A 28 1.15 74.38 -8.13
C ARG A 28 2.04 73.17 -8.37
N ARG A 29 3.31 73.39 -8.72
CA ARG A 29 4.31 72.31 -8.85
C ARG A 29 4.50 71.56 -7.54
N LYS A 30 4.66 72.28 -6.41
CA LYS A 30 4.80 71.66 -5.08
C LYS A 30 3.59 70.83 -4.70
N VAL A 31 2.38 71.35 -4.92
CA VAL A 31 1.12 70.64 -4.65
C VAL A 31 1.01 69.38 -5.51
N GLN A 32 1.33 69.45 -6.80
CA GLN A 32 1.29 68.30 -7.70
C GLN A 32 2.35 67.24 -7.35
N SER A 33 3.54 67.66 -6.92
CA SER A 33 4.62 66.75 -6.52
C SER A 33 4.48 66.22 -5.09
N ALA A 34 3.54 66.77 -4.30
CA ALA A 34 3.37 66.38 -2.91
C ALA A 34 2.92 64.92 -2.85
N ARG A 35 3.73 64.09 -2.19
CA ARG A 35 3.36 62.70 -1.92
C ARG A 35 2.39 62.65 -0.75
N PRO A 36 1.38 61.76 -0.77
CA PRO A 36 0.53 61.55 0.38
C PRO A 36 1.37 61.08 1.58
N LEU A 37 1.07 61.61 2.77
CA LEU A 37 1.76 61.22 4.01
C LEU A 37 1.41 59.78 4.44
N VAL A 38 0.20 59.34 4.08
CA VAL A 38 -0.33 58.03 4.42
C VAL A 38 -0.45 57.22 3.14
N ASP A 39 0.01 55.98 3.20
CA ASP A 39 -0.25 55.02 2.13
C ASP A 39 -1.74 54.65 2.12
N THR A 40 -2.41 54.95 1.00
CA THR A 40 -3.81 54.58 0.76
C THR A 40 -3.93 53.40 -0.18
N CYS A 41 -2.82 52.72 -0.50
CA CYS A 41 -2.86 51.53 -1.33
C CYS A 41 -3.61 50.40 -0.63
N ALA A 42 -4.27 49.55 -1.43
CA ALA A 42 -4.92 48.36 -0.89
C ALA A 42 -3.85 47.43 -0.27
N PRO A 43 -4.11 46.87 0.92
CA PRO A 43 -3.18 45.93 1.53
C PRO A 43 -3.02 44.68 0.66
N LEU A 44 -1.85 44.05 0.75
CA LEU A 44 -1.55 42.85 -0.02
C LEU A 44 -2.50 41.71 0.35
N THR A 45 -3.16 41.13 -0.64
CA THR A 45 -4.01 39.96 -0.45
C THR A 45 -3.15 38.71 -0.37
N PHE A 46 -3.10 38.08 0.80
CA PHE A 46 -2.39 36.81 0.95
C PHE A 46 -3.29 35.62 0.65
N HIS A 47 -2.82 34.72 -0.23
CA HIS A 47 -3.58 33.53 -0.63
C HIS A 47 -3.91 32.60 0.56
N HIS A 48 -3.03 32.51 1.55
CA HIS A 48 -3.23 31.66 2.73
C HIS A 48 -4.36 32.16 3.66
N LEU A 49 -4.80 33.41 3.55
CA LEU A 49 -5.95 33.94 4.29
C LEU A 49 -7.28 33.48 3.67
N HIS A 50 -7.31 33.34 2.34
CA HIS A 50 -8.50 32.89 1.61
C HIS A 50 -8.54 31.37 1.40
N LEU A 51 -7.39 30.72 1.34
CA LEU A 51 -7.27 29.28 1.09
C LEU A 51 -6.88 28.53 2.36
N LYS A 52 -7.79 27.69 2.85
CA LYS A 52 -7.54 26.78 3.98
C LYS A 52 -6.81 25.51 3.50
N LEU A 53 -5.55 25.65 3.09
CA LEU A 53 -4.76 24.57 2.48
C LEU A 53 -4.72 23.27 3.30
N LYS A 54 -4.56 23.38 4.63
CA LYS A 54 -4.59 22.21 5.53
C LYS A 54 -5.91 21.45 5.46
N ARG A 55 -7.03 22.18 5.38
CA ARG A 55 -8.36 21.59 5.28
C ARG A 55 -8.53 20.88 3.94
N LEU A 56 -8.16 21.54 2.84
CA LEU A 56 -8.25 20.97 1.49
C LEU A 56 -7.45 19.67 1.38
N LYS A 57 -6.22 19.67 1.90
CA LYS A 57 -5.37 18.47 1.92
C LYS A 57 -6.01 17.31 2.69
N LEU A 58 -6.56 17.57 3.87
CA LEU A 58 -7.24 16.53 4.66
C LEU A 58 -8.50 15.98 3.97
N GLU A 59 -9.25 16.85 3.29
CA GLU A 59 -10.42 16.45 2.50
C GLU A 59 -10.01 15.56 1.32
N GLU A 60 -8.94 15.92 0.60
CA GLU A 60 -8.39 15.12 -0.50
C GLU A 60 -7.87 13.75 -0.05
N GLU A 61 -7.14 13.70 1.07
CA GLU A 61 -6.66 12.44 1.66
C GLU A 61 -7.83 11.55 2.07
N ARG A 62 -8.87 12.12 2.71
CA ARG A 62 -10.09 11.40 3.08
C ARG A 62 -10.82 10.84 1.85
N LEU A 63 -10.99 11.65 0.80
CA LEU A 63 -11.63 11.22 -0.45
C LEU A 63 -10.83 10.10 -1.12
N SER A 64 -9.51 10.22 -1.18
CA SER A 64 -8.61 9.20 -1.74
C SER A 64 -8.74 7.86 -1.01
N VAL A 65 -8.98 7.88 0.30
CA VAL A 65 -9.25 6.67 1.07
C VAL A 65 -10.60 6.05 0.69
N ILE A 66 -11.65 6.87 0.67
CA ILE A 66 -13.00 6.44 0.30
C ILE A 66 -13.03 5.84 -1.11
N GLU A 67 -12.37 6.47 -2.08
CA GLU A 67 -12.33 5.98 -3.46
C GLU A 67 -11.64 4.63 -3.59
N ARG A 68 -10.52 4.43 -2.90
CA ARG A 68 -9.80 3.15 -2.88
C ARG A 68 -10.66 2.06 -2.26
N ASP A 69 -11.33 2.36 -1.16
CA ASP A 69 -12.17 1.42 -0.44
C ASP A 69 -13.42 1.07 -1.24
N ASN A 70 -14.03 2.05 -1.92
CA ASN A 70 -15.14 1.85 -2.84
C ASN A 70 -14.73 0.94 -4.01
N ARG A 71 -13.55 1.17 -4.60
CA ARG A 71 -13.03 0.28 -5.66
C ARG A 71 -12.87 -1.15 -5.17
N LEU A 72 -12.27 -1.33 -3.98
CA LEU A 72 -12.08 -2.65 -3.38
C LEU A 72 -13.43 -3.33 -3.06
N LEU A 73 -14.39 -2.56 -2.56
CA LEU A 73 -15.73 -3.05 -2.27
C LEU A 73 -16.42 -3.53 -3.56
N LEU A 74 -16.36 -2.72 -4.61
CA LEU A 74 -16.94 -3.08 -5.92
C LEU A 74 -16.28 -4.33 -6.50
N GLU A 75 -14.96 -4.46 -6.41
CA GLU A 75 -14.24 -5.65 -6.84
C GLU A 75 -14.69 -6.90 -6.07
N LYS A 76 -14.83 -6.80 -4.74
CA LYS A 76 -15.32 -7.89 -3.88
C LYS A 76 -16.76 -8.27 -4.21
N VAL A 77 -17.65 -7.28 -4.35
CA VAL A 77 -19.05 -7.51 -4.73
C VAL A 77 -19.13 -8.18 -6.10
N ALA A 78 -18.38 -7.69 -7.09
CA ALA A 78 -18.32 -8.29 -8.42
C ALA A 78 -17.77 -9.73 -8.39
N SER A 79 -16.78 -10.01 -7.54
CA SER A 79 -16.27 -11.36 -7.33
C SER A 79 -17.36 -12.28 -6.76
N VAL A 80 -18.04 -11.86 -5.68
CA VAL A 80 -19.14 -12.64 -5.08
C VAL A 80 -20.28 -12.88 -6.08
N MET A 81 -20.66 -11.85 -6.85
CA MET A 81 -21.70 -11.97 -7.89
C MET A 81 -21.31 -12.96 -8.99
N ARG A 82 -20.04 -12.95 -9.45
CA ARG A 82 -19.53 -13.89 -10.45
C ARG A 82 -19.51 -15.32 -9.91
N THR A 83 -19.09 -15.49 -8.67
CA THR A 83 -18.84 -16.80 -8.05
C THR A 83 -20.11 -17.44 -7.46
N LYS A 84 -21.27 -16.75 -7.48
CA LYS A 84 -22.60 -17.26 -7.04
C LYS A 84 -22.58 -18.03 -5.70
N GLY A 85 -21.68 -17.67 -4.78
CA GLY A 85 -21.57 -18.34 -3.48
C GLY A 85 -20.68 -19.60 -3.43
N GLN A 86 -19.89 -19.91 -4.47
CA GLN A 86 -18.75 -20.83 -4.34
C GLN A 86 -17.65 -20.15 -3.52
N ASN A 87 -17.80 -20.20 -2.19
CA ASN A 87 -16.77 -19.72 -1.29
C ASN A 87 -15.77 -20.85 -1.09
N ASP A 88 -14.59 -20.74 -1.69
CA ASP A 88 -13.45 -21.66 -1.48
C ASP A 88 -12.83 -21.43 -0.10
N SER A 89 -13.65 -21.27 0.94
CA SER A 89 -13.18 -21.31 2.32
C SER A 89 -12.73 -22.73 2.60
N LYS A 90 -11.53 -23.06 2.11
CA LYS A 90 -10.70 -24.14 2.61
C LYS A 90 -10.35 -23.75 4.03
N ASN A 91 -11.31 -23.99 4.92
CA ASN A 91 -11.02 -24.11 6.32
C ASN A 91 -10.14 -25.33 6.45
N ASP A 92 -8.82 -25.13 6.41
CA ASP A 92 -7.80 -26.15 6.70
C ASP A 92 -7.81 -26.54 8.19
N SER A 93 -8.99 -26.56 8.83
CA SER A 93 -9.24 -27.30 10.05
C SER A 93 -9.13 -28.79 9.72
N THR A 94 -7.89 -29.25 9.57
CA THR A 94 -7.54 -30.66 9.67
C THR A 94 -8.18 -31.15 10.96
N HIS A 95 -9.20 -32.00 10.85
CA HIS A 95 -9.93 -32.54 11.99
C HIS A 95 -8.95 -33.32 12.88
N ARG A 96 -8.40 -32.63 13.88
CA ARG A 96 -7.40 -33.18 14.79
C ARG A 96 -8.14 -33.95 15.87
N SER A 97 -8.11 -35.29 15.76
CA SER A 97 -8.61 -36.17 16.81
C SER A 97 -7.93 -35.85 18.15
N LEU A 98 -8.73 -35.50 19.17
CA LEU A 98 -8.25 -35.23 20.54
C LEU A 98 -7.49 -36.43 21.16
N HIS A 99 -7.67 -37.63 20.61
CA HIS A 99 -7.07 -38.88 21.07
C HIS A 99 -5.78 -39.24 20.33
N ARG A 100 -5.33 -38.43 19.37
CA ARG A 100 -4.12 -38.70 18.56
C ARG A 100 -2.89 -38.93 19.45
N GLY A 101 -2.67 -38.09 20.46
CA GLY A 101 -1.52 -38.22 21.37
C GLY A 101 -1.53 -39.52 22.18
N LYS A 102 -2.69 -39.93 22.72
CA LYS A 102 -2.81 -41.21 23.45
C LYS A 102 -2.57 -42.41 22.53
N ARG A 103 -3.12 -42.38 21.31
CA ARG A 103 -2.91 -43.46 20.32
C ARG A 103 -1.43 -43.57 19.91
N GLU A 104 -0.75 -42.46 19.72
CA GLU A 104 0.69 -42.43 19.38
C GLU A 104 1.55 -42.99 20.51
N GLN A 105 1.22 -42.65 21.77
CA GLN A 105 1.94 -43.17 22.93
C GLN A 105 1.75 -44.68 23.10
N GLU A 106 0.53 -45.19 22.91
CA GLU A 106 0.26 -46.63 22.96
C GLU A 106 0.92 -47.38 21.79
N LEU A 107 0.88 -46.84 20.58
CA LEU A 107 1.62 -47.39 19.43
C LEU A 107 3.11 -47.49 19.74
N HIS A 108 3.70 -46.45 20.33
CA HIS A 108 5.12 -46.44 20.67
C HIS A 108 5.45 -47.46 21.78
N ARG A 109 4.56 -47.63 22.77
CA ARG A 109 4.68 -48.66 23.81
C ARG A 109 4.64 -50.08 23.22
N VAL A 110 3.66 -50.34 22.35
CA VAL A 110 3.53 -51.64 21.66
C VAL A 110 4.75 -51.91 20.79
N GLN A 111 5.17 -50.95 19.96
CA GLN A 111 6.33 -51.09 19.10
C GLN A 111 7.62 -51.37 19.89
N LYS A 112 7.81 -50.68 21.02
CA LYS A 112 8.97 -50.92 21.91
C LYS A 112 8.94 -52.33 22.48
N LYS A 113 7.80 -52.80 22.97
CA LYS A 113 7.62 -54.18 23.48
C LYS A 113 7.89 -55.22 22.39
N THR A 114 7.29 -55.05 21.22
CA THR A 114 7.48 -55.97 20.09
C THR A 114 8.94 -56.00 19.63
N ARG A 115 9.62 -54.84 19.56
CA ARG A 115 11.05 -54.77 19.24
C ARG A 115 11.93 -55.49 20.26
N LEU A 116 11.61 -55.37 21.55
CA LEU A 116 12.35 -56.08 22.61
C LEU A 116 12.14 -57.59 22.50
N PHE A 117 10.89 -58.04 22.33
CA PHE A 117 10.55 -59.45 22.16
C PHE A 117 11.30 -60.10 20.97
N TRP A 118 11.32 -59.43 19.81
CA TRP A 118 12.06 -59.92 18.64
C TRP A 118 13.58 -59.93 18.85
N LYS A 119 14.13 -58.92 19.53
CA LYS A 119 15.57 -58.89 19.85
C LYS A 119 15.97 -60.03 20.79
N GLU A 120 15.16 -60.29 21.81
CA GLU A 120 15.39 -61.34 22.80
C GLU A 120 15.27 -62.73 22.17
N SER A 121 14.25 -62.93 21.32
CA SER A 121 14.12 -64.13 20.50
C SER A 121 15.33 -64.31 19.57
N HIS A 122 15.83 -63.26 18.91
CA HIS A 122 17.02 -63.36 18.06
C HIS A 122 18.30 -63.70 18.85
N THR A 123 18.50 -63.16 20.05
CA THR A 123 19.64 -63.51 20.91
C THR A 123 19.58 -64.95 21.40
N GLN A 124 18.38 -65.48 21.63
CA GLN A 124 18.17 -66.85 22.09
C GLN A 124 18.35 -67.89 20.96
N ASN A 125 18.03 -67.50 19.72
CA ASN A 125 18.25 -68.34 18.54
C ASN A 125 19.72 -68.37 18.06
N HIS A 126 20.59 -67.47 18.52
CA HIS A 126 22.02 -67.44 18.16
C HIS A 126 22.91 -68.42 18.97
N GLY A 127 22.33 -69.28 19.81
CA GLY A 127 23.05 -70.24 20.67
C GLY A 127 22.98 -71.72 20.25
N MET A 128 22.36 -72.08 19.12
CA MET A 128 22.28 -73.47 18.66
C MET A 128 23.10 -73.68 17.37
N GLU A 129 24.42 -73.81 17.50
CA GLU A 129 25.24 -74.50 16.49
C GLU A 129 24.92 -76.00 16.56
N LEU A 130 24.00 -76.47 15.72
CA LEU A 130 23.82 -77.90 15.51
C LEU A 130 24.82 -78.38 14.44
N LYS A 131 25.90 -79.00 14.91
CA LYS A 131 26.74 -79.88 14.09
C LYS A 131 25.92 -81.13 13.72
N GLY A 132 25.82 -81.39 12.41
CA GLY A 132 25.60 -82.75 11.87
C GLY A 132 24.36 -82.93 10.98
N GLY A 133 24.60 -83.52 9.79
CA GLY A 133 23.79 -84.63 9.29
C GLY A 133 22.44 -84.35 8.57
N VAL A 134 22.50 -84.32 7.24
CA VAL A 134 21.66 -85.09 6.29
C VAL A 134 20.11 -85.04 6.38
N LYS A 135 19.54 -84.50 5.27
CA LYS A 135 18.26 -84.78 4.55
C LYS A 135 16.92 -84.57 5.29
N THR A 136 16.08 -83.70 4.74
CA THR A 136 14.92 -84.04 3.87
C THR A 136 14.10 -82.77 3.57
N GLY A 137 13.53 -82.70 2.37
CA GLY A 137 12.72 -81.56 1.94
C GLY A 137 11.30 -81.60 2.49
N ALA A 138 10.73 -80.42 2.68
CA ALA A 138 9.34 -80.08 2.37
C ALA A 138 9.21 -78.57 2.54
N GLY A 139 8.70 -77.90 1.51
CA GLY A 139 8.57 -76.45 1.50
C GLY A 139 7.49 -75.94 2.43
N LEU A 140 7.68 -74.73 2.92
CA LEU A 140 6.61 -73.78 3.20
C LEU A 140 7.10 -72.41 2.77
N ARG A 141 6.52 -71.92 1.67
CA ARG A 141 6.74 -70.59 1.11
C ARG A 141 6.32 -69.53 2.12
N SER A 142 7.22 -68.59 2.40
CA SER A 142 6.89 -67.29 3.00
C SER A 142 5.84 -66.56 2.17
N PRO A 143 4.76 -66.03 2.76
CA PRO A 143 4.06 -64.90 2.19
C PRO A 143 4.91 -63.65 2.42
N GLY A 144 5.58 -63.20 1.37
CA GLY A 144 6.31 -61.95 1.34
C GLY A 144 5.40 -60.75 1.62
N CYS A 145 5.98 -59.77 2.30
CA CYS A 145 5.43 -58.45 2.58
C CYS A 145 4.79 -57.81 1.34
N TRP A 146 3.51 -57.45 1.43
CA TRP A 146 2.90 -56.48 0.52
C TRP A 146 3.11 -55.08 1.10
N CYS A 147 4.29 -54.52 0.84
CA CYS A 147 4.55 -53.09 0.97
C CYS A 147 4.75 -52.53 -0.44
N GLY A 148 3.94 -51.53 -0.80
CA GLY A 148 4.20 -50.69 -1.97
C GLY A 148 2.98 -50.43 -2.84
N ILE A 149 2.08 -49.54 -2.39
CA ILE A 149 1.33 -48.70 -3.34
C ILE A 149 2.06 -47.36 -3.32
N SER A 150 2.95 -47.16 -4.30
CA SER A 150 3.38 -45.83 -4.72
C SER A 150 2.39 -45.33 -5.77
N PRO A 151 1.85 -44.11 -5.67
CA PRO A 151 1.09 -43.51 -6.76
C PRO A 151 2.07 -42.98 -7.82
N GLU A 152 2.10 -43.63 -8.98
CA GLU A 152 2.76 -43.08 -10.17
C GLU A 152 1.90 -41.95 -10.76
N THR A 153 2.58 -40.84 -10.99
CA THR A 153 2.20 -39.70 -11.81
C THR A 153 1.97 -40.11 -13.26
N ALA A 154 0.85 -39.69 -13.86
CA ALA A 154 0.64 -39.73 -15.29
C ALA A 154 0.19 -38.34 -15.77
N ASP A 155 1.06 -37.71 -16.55
CA ASP A 155 0.83 -36.47 -17.28
C ASP A 155 0.22 -36.74 -18.68
N THR A 156 -0.85 -35.99 -18.98
CA THR A 156 -1.21 -35.32 -20.28
C THR A 156 -1.60 -36.19 -21.51
N PRO A 157 -2.53 -35.74 -22.42
CA PRO A 157 -2.40 -34.49 -23.19
C PRO A 157 -3.66 -33.67 -23.53
N SER A 158 -3.39 -32.36 -23.60
CA SER A 158 -3.90 -31.33 -24.52
C SER A 158 -4.91 -31.76 -25.59
N LYS A 159 -6.10 -31.13 -25.57
CA LYS A 159 -6.94 -30.92 -26.76
C LYS A 159 -7.21 -29.41 -26.91
N LYS A 160 -6.57 -28.82 -27.92
CA LYS A 160 -6.96 -27.53 -28.51
C LYS A 160 -8.32 -27.71 -29.19
N GLN A 161 -9.27 -26.84 -28.89
CA GLN A 161 -10.39 -26.53 -29.78
C GLN A 161 -10.29 -25.04 -30.10
N GLU A 162 -9.87 -24.75 -31.33
CA GLU A 162 -10.13 -23.49 -32.00
C GLU A 162 -11.62 -23.42 -32.31
N LEU A 163 -12.29 -22.37 -31.83
CA LEU A 163 -13.60 -21.95 -32.32
C LEU A 163 -13.42 -20.53 -32.88
N LYS A 164 -13.57 -20.46 -34.20
CA LYS A 164 -13.68 -19.25 -35.01
C LYS A 164 -14.87 -18.41 -34.52
N LEU A 165 -14.66 -17.12 -34.40
CA LEU A 165 -15.72 -16.10 -34.36
C LEU A 165 -15.68 -15.36 -35.68
N ASP A 166 -16.82 -15.38 -36.39
CA ASP A 166 -17.21 -14.39 -37.39
C ASP A 166 -17.64 -13.09 -36.69
#